data_AF-A0A954CR76-F1
#
_entry.id   AF-A0A954CR76-F1
#
_cell.length_a   1.000
_cell.length_b   1.000
_cell.length_c   1.000
_cell.angle_alpha   90.00
_cell.angle_beta   90.00
_cell.angle_gamma   90.00
#
_symmetry.space_group_name_H-M   'P 1'
#
loop_
_entity.id
_entity.type
_entity.pdbx_description
1 polymer ?
#
loop_
_entity_poly.entity_id
_entity_poly.type
_entity_poly.pdbx_seq_one_letter_code
_entity_poly.pdbx_strand_id
1 'polypeptide(L)'
;FDFSHDRLLFDVGHQCYPHKLLTGRREQFGTLRQYQGISGFPDPKESPFDRVKTGHGGTSLSTALGIAIANKQQGFTDRTAIAVIGDGALQEGQALEALNHGGDMRDLKFLIVLNDNEHGIGPATGA
;
A
#
# COMPACT_ATOMS: atom_id res chain seq x y z
N PHE A 1 7.61 -10.79 -7.54
CA PHE A 1 7.68 -9.33 -7.47
C PHE A 1 9.08 -8.93 -7.05
N ASP A 2 9.58 -7.86 -7.64
CA ASP A 2 10.81 -7.17 -7.22
C ASP A 2 10.44 -5.78 -6.75
N PHE A 3 10.40 -5.55 -5.43
CA PHE A 3 9.93 -4.29 -4.86
C PHE A 3 10.90 -3.10 -5.03
N SER A 4 12.06 -3.31 -5.67
CA SER A 4 12.87 -2.20 -6.17
C SER A 4 12.27 -1.57 -7.44
N HIS A 5 11.56 -2.38 -8.23
CA HIS A 5 10.93 -2.03 -9.51
C HIS A 5 9.40 -1.95 -9.41
N ASP A 6 8.75 -3.00 -8.93
CA ASP A 6 7.33 -3.05 -8.59
C ASP A 6 7.03 -2.12 -7.42
N ARG A 7 5.80 -1.58 -7.38
CA ARG A 7 5.38 -0.57 -6.39
C ARG A 7 4.41 -1.19 -5.41
N LEU A 8 4.90 -1.58 -4.23
CA LEU A 8 4.07 -2.09 -3.14
C LEU A 8 3.63 -0.95 -2.22
N LEU A 9 2.31 -0.85 -2.00
CA LEU A 9 1.69 0.10 -1.10
C LEU A 9 0.90 -0.67 -0.03
N PHE A 10 1.08 -0.30 1.23
CA PHE A 10 0.29 -0.82 2.34
C PHE A 10 -0.74 0.23 2.76
N ASP A 11 -2.03 -0.10 2.70
CA ASP A 11 -3.09 0.77 3.19
C ASP A 11 -3.00 0.96 4.70
N VAL A 12 -3.17 2.19 5.21
CA VAL A 12 -2.79 2.61 6.57
C VAL A 12 -1.29 2.44 6.83
N GLY A 13 -0.77 1.21 6.76
CA GLY A 13 0.64 0.86 6.85
C GLY A 13 1.04 0.22 8.19
N HIS A 14 0.10 0.03 9.12
CA HIS A 14 0.38 -0.55 10.44
C HIS A 14 0.81 -2.03 10.35
N GLN A 15 0.44 -2.71 9.27
CA GLN A 15 0.77 -4.09 8.93
C GLN A 15 2.10 -4.24 8.16
N CYS A 16 2.86 -3.15 7.94
CA CYS A 16 4.08 -3.18 7.11
C CYS A 16 5.35 -3.65 7.85
N TYR A 17 5.26 -4.11 9.11
CA TYR A 17 6.44 -4.42 9.91
C TYR A 17 7.33 -5.52 9.31
N PRO A 18 6.80 -6.66 8.83
CA PRO A 18 7.60 -7.66 8.13
C PRO A 18 8.31 -7.06 6.90
N HIS A 19 7.63 -6.19 6.15
CA HIS A 19 8.24 -5.47 5.03
C HIS A 19 9.41 -4.61 5.48
N LYS A 20 9.29 -3.83 6.56
CA LYS A 20 10.41 -3.05 7.10
C LYS A 20 11.60 -3.94 7.49
N LEU A 21 11.34 -5.05 8.19
CA LEU A 21 12.38 -6.01 8.58
C LEU A 21 13.11 -6.61 7.38
N LEU A 22 12.36 -7.01 6.34
CA LEU A 22 12.91 -7.65 5.13
C LEU A 22 13.60 -6.67 4.18
N THR A 23 13.33 -5.37 4.31
CA THR A 23 13.89 -4.31 3.46
C THR A 23 14.97 -3.49 4.17
N GLY A 24 15.79 -4.17 4.99
CA GLY A 24 17.03 -3.61 5.54
C GLY A 24 16.90 -2.84 6.85
N ARG A 25 15.72 -2.81 7.50
CA ARG A 25 15.50 -2.02 8.73
C ARG A 25 15.43 -2.86 10.00
N ARG A 26 15.92 -4.10 9.97
CA ARG A 26 15.92 -5.01 11.13
C ARG A 26 16.67 -4.45 12.33
N GLU A 27 17.86 -3.90 12.13
CA GLU A 27 18.70 -3.36 13.22
C GLU A 27 18.10 -2.10 13.85
N GLN A 28 17.40 -1.29 13.06
CA GLN A 28 16.74 -0.06 13.51
C GLN A 28 15.38 -0.33 14.18
N PHE A 29 14.85 -1.55 14.09
CA PHE A 29 13.48 -1.88 14.48
C PHE A 29 13.20 -1.67 15.96
N GLY A 30 14.23 -1.71 16.82
CA GLY A 30 14.12 -1.36 18.24
C GLY A 30 13.71 0.10 18.52
N THR A 31 13.83 0.99 17.52
CA THR A 31 13.46 2.41 17.61
C THR A 31 12.08 2.73 17.04
N LEU A 32 11.30 1.70 16.68
CA LEU A 32 9.98 1.87 16.05
C LEU A 32 9.07 2.81 16.86
N ARG A 33 8.52 3.83 16.19
CA ARG A 33 7.63 4.87 16.74
C ARG A 33 8.26 5.74 17.84
N GLN A 34 9.58 5.71 18.00
CA GLN A 34 10.29 6.59 18.92
C GLN A 34 10.70 7.90 18.22
N TYR A 35 10.90 8.96 19.01
CA TYR A 35 11.46 10.21 18.49
C TYR A 35 12.82 9.93 17.82
N GLN A 36 13.01 10.43 16.60
CA GLN A 36 14.19 10.16 15.74
C GLN A 36 14.41 8.68 15.36
N GLY A 37 13.48 7.79 15.69
CA GLY A 37 13.46 6.40 15.25
C GLY A 37 12.67 6.20 13.95
N ILE A 38 12.46 4.93 13.58
CA ILE A 38 11.69 4.59 12.37
C ILE A 38 10.17 4.70 12.62
N SER A 39 9.44 5.16 11.61
CA SER A 39 7.99 5.31 11.59
C SER A 39 7.29 3.96 11.73
N GLY A 40 6.13 3.99 12.37
CA GLY A 40 5.19 2.87 12.40
C GLY A 40 4.45 2.61 11.09
N PHE A 41 4.69 3.42 10.07
CA PHE A 41 4.05 3.36 8.75
C PHE A 41 5.12 3.49 7.65
N PRO A 42 4.84 3.10 6.40
CA PRO A 42 5.70 3.39 5.26
C PRO A 42 6.08 4.87 5.17
N ASP A 43 7.36 5.17 4.98
CA ASP A 43 7.86 6.53 4.77
C ASP A 43 8.95 6.55 3.68
N PRO A 44 8.77 7.31 2.57
CA PRO A 44 9.77 7.42 1.52
C PRO A 44 11.13 7.95 1.98
N LYS A 45 11.18 8.67 3.10
CA LYS A 45 12.44 9.15 3.68
C LYS A 45 13.21 8.04 4.40
N GLU A 46 12.54 6.95 4.78
CA GLU A 46 13.17 5.83 5.49
C GLU A 46 13.65 4.73 4.56
N SER A 47 13.03 4.58 3.39
CA SER A 47 13.32 3.44 2.53
C SER A 47 12.92 3.66 1.08
N PRO A 48 13.76 3.23 0.12
CA PRO A 48 13.38 3.12 -1.29
C PRO A 48 12.29 2.05 -1.51
N PHE A 49 11.90 1.27 -0.52
CA PHE A 49 10.81 0.32 -0.66
C PHE A 49 9.46 0.89 -0.21
N ASP A 50 9.43 2.12 0.33
CA ASP A 50 8.24 2.79 0.86
C ASP A 50 7.89 4.00 -0.02
N ARG A 51 7.43 3.80 -1.26
CA ARG A 51 7.31 4.92 -2.23
C ARG A 51 6.25 5.95 -1.92
N VAL A 52 5.28 5.60 -1.09
CA VAL A 52 4.20 6.49 -0.69
C VAL A 52 4.11 6.43 0.82
N LYS A 53 3.98 7.61 1.44
CA LYS A 53 3.69 7.71 2.87
C LYS A 53 2.22 7.42 3.09
N THR A 54 1.92 6.49 4.00
CA THR A 54 0.54 6.13 4.36
C THR A 54 0.28 6.38 5.84
N GLY A 55 -0.99 6.37 6.22
CA GLY A 55 -1.41 6.53 7.62
C GLY A 55 -2.93 6.59 7.75
N HIS A 56 -3.61 7.26 6.82
CA HIS A 56 -5.06 7.18 6.67
C HIS A 56 -5.44 5.95 5.86
N GLY A 57 -6.57 5.33 6.23
CA GLY A 57 -7.14 4.21 5.49
C GLY A 57 -7.69 4.65 4.13
N GLY A 58 -7.98 3.66 3.28
CA GLY A 58 -8.67 3.85 2.00
C GLY A 58 -7.84 4.50 0.89
N THR A 59 -6.61 4.93 1.16
CA THR A 59 -5.80 5.73 0.23
C THR A 59 -4.96 4.91 -0.75
N SER A 60 -4.66 3.65 -0.44
CA SER A 60 -3.70 2.84 -1.20
C SER A 60 -4.18 2.51 -2.61
N LEU A 61 -5.47 2.21 -2.80
CA LEU A 61 -6.01 1.77 -4.10
C LEU A 61 -5.95 2.91 -5.12
N SER A 62 -6.42 4.10 -4.78
CA SER A 62 -6.37 5.25 -5.69
C SER A 62 -4.93 5.61 -6.03
N THR A 63 -4.04 5.52 -5.05
CA THR A 63 -2.62 5.83 -5.26
C THR A 63 -1.95 4.79 -6.16
N ALA A 64 -2.16 3.51 -5.91
CA ALA A 64 -1.61 2.43 -6.73
C ALA A 64 -2.20 2.42 -8.15
N LEU A 65 -3.49 2.74 -8.31
CA LEU A 65 -4.12 2.94 -9.62
C LEU A 65 -3.45 4.09 -10.39
N GLY A 66 -3.23 5.24 -9.73
CA GLY A 66 -2.50 6.36 -10.33
C GLY A 66 -1.09 5.98 -10.77
N ILE A 67 -0.37 5.19 -9.98
CA ILE A 67 0.95 4.65 -10.33
C ILE A 67 0.85 3.72 -11.55
N ALA A 68 -0.15 2.85 -11.62
CA ALA A 68 -0.35 1.96 -12.76
C ALA A 68 -0.62 2.74 -14.05
N ILE A 69 -1.47 3.76 -13.98
CA ILE A 69 -1.78 4.66 -15.10
C ILE A 69 -0.51 5.40 -15.56
N ALA A 70 0.26 5.95 -14.61
CA ALA A 70 1.51 6.64 -14.90
C ALA A 70 2.55 5.70 -15.54
N ASN A 71 2.66 4.46 -15.07
CA ASN A 71 3.54 3.45 -15.66
C ASN A 71 3.17 3.16 -17.11
N LYS A 72 1.88 2.97 -17.40
CA LYS A 72 1.37 2.76 -18.77
C LYS A 72 1.71 3.95 -19.68
N GLN A 73 1.46 5.18 -19.21
CA GLN A 73 1.74 6.39 -19.99
C GLN A 73 3.24 6.60 -20.26
N GLN A 74 4.10 6.15 -19.35
CA GLN A 74 5.56 6.22 -19.51
C GLN A 74 6.15 5.03 -20.30
N GLY A 75 5.31 4.10 -20.75
CA GLY A 75 5.76 2.91 -21.49
C GLY A 75 6.39 1.82 -20.61
N PHE A 76 6.23 1.88 -19.28
CA PHE A 76 6.67 0.81 -18.37
C PHE A 76 5.65 -0.34 -18.39
N THR A 77 5.88 -1.32 -19.26
CA THR A 77 4.98 -2.46 -19.46
C THR A 77 5.25 -3.63 -18.51
N ASP A 78 6.30 -3.56 -17.70
CA ASP A 78 6.78 -4.63 -16.82
C ASP A 78 6.68 -4.28 -15.32
N ARG A 79 6.23 -3.07 -14.96
CA ARG A 79 6.04 -2.64 -13.56
C ARG A 79 4.63 -2.90 -13.06
N THR A 80 4.51 -3.57 -11.93
CA THR A 80 3.21 -3.77 -11.26
C THR A 80 3.04 -2.79 -10.11
N ALA A 81 1.89 -2.11 -10.06
CA ALA A 81 1.45 -1.40 -8.86
C ALA A 81 0.60 -2.35 -8.02
N ILE A 82 0.92 -2.45 -6.73
CA ILE A 82 0.35 -3.43 -5.81
C ILE A 82 -0.16 -2.67 -4.59
N ALA A 83 -1.45 -2.82 -4.27
CA ALA A 83 -2.03 -2.29 -3.04
C ALA A 83 -2.43 -3.43 -2.12
N VAL A 84 -1.98 -3.39 -0.87
CA VAL A 84 -2.41 -4.30 0.21
C VAL A 84 -3.36 -3.54 1.12
N ILE A 85 -4.64 -3.91 1.12
CA ILE A 85 -5.70 -3.24 1.88
C ILE A 85 -6.41 -4.23 2.81
N GLY A 86 -6.78 -3.78 4.02
CA GLY A 86 -7.63 -4.56 4.92
C GLY A 86 -9.11 -4.42 4.57
N ASP A 87 -9.93 -5.40 4.95
CA ASP A 87 -11.38 -5.42 4.76
C ASP A 87 -12.06 -4.16 5.34
N GLY A 88 -11.69 -3.73 6.55
CA GLY A 88 -12.24 -2.50 7.15
C GLY A 88 -11.92 -1.22 6.38
N ALA A 89 -10.76 -1.14 5.72
CA ALA A 89 -10.37 0.05 4.94
C ALA A 89 -10.93 0.02 3.51
N LEU A 90 -11.30 -1.15 2.99
CA LEU A 90 -11.88 -1.31 1.66
C LEU A 90 -13.23 -0.59 1.52
N GLN A 91 -13.94 -0.45 2.63
CA GLN A 91 -15.26 0.19 2.70
C GLN A 91 -15.20 1.72 2.58
N GLU A 92 -14.00 2.31 2.69
CA GLU A 92 -13.85 3.75 2.54
C GLU A 92 -14.20 4.18 1.11
N GLY A 93 -14.93 5.29 0.97
CA GLY A 93 -15.44 5.76 -0.33
C GLY A 93 -14.34 5.93 -1.38
N GLN A 94 -13.17 6.44 -0.97
CA GLN A 94 -12.02 6.61 -1.86
C GLN A 94 -11.48 5.27 -2.41
N ALA A 95 -11.53 4.20 -1.61
CA ALA A 95 -11.15 2.85 -2.04
C ALA A 95 -12.16 2.30 -3.06
N LEU A 96 -13.45 2.49 -2.81
CA LEU A 96 -14.52 2.08 -3.74
C LEU A 96 -14.50 2.86 -5.05
N GLU A 97 -14.21 4.16 -5.01
CA GLU A 97 -14.01 5.00 -6.21
C GLU A 97 -12.86 4.47 -7.06
N ALA A 98 -11.73 4.12 -6.43
CA ALA A 98 -10.57 3.56 -7.11
C ALA A 98 -10.84 2.16 -7.69
N LEU A 99 -11.62 1.31 -6.99
CA LEU A 99 -12.06 0.02 -7.54
C LEU A 99 -12.88 0.21 -8.80
N ASN A 100 -13.88 1.09 -8.75
CA ASN A 100 -14.76 1.36 -9.89
C ASN A 100 -13.97 1.91 -11.09
N HIS A 101 -13.09 2.89 -10.85
CA HIS A 101 -12.25 3.48 -11.88
C HIS A 101 -11.24 2.46 -12.45
N GLY A 102 -10.60 1.66 -11.59
CA GLY A 102 -9.66 0.62 -12.01
C GLY A 102 -10.32 -0.48 -12.84
N GLY A 103 -11.58 -0.81 -12.55
CA GLY A 103 -12.35 -1.81 -13.30
C GLY A 103 -12.69 -1.39 -14.74
N ASP A 104 -12.85 -0.09 -15.01
CA ASP A 104 -13.07 0.43 -16.36
C ASP A 104 -11.78 0.52 -17.19
N MET A 105 -10.62 0.57 -16.52
CA MET A 105 -9.32 0.72 -17.16
C MET A 105 -8.78 -0.61 -17.69
N ARG A 106 -8.55 -0.67 -19.01
CA ARG A 106 -7.93 -1.85 -19.66
C ARG A 106 -6.41 -1.79 -19.65
N ASP A 107 -5.79 -2.97 -19.62
CA ASP A 107 -4.33 -3.18 -19.77
C ASP A 107 -3.48 -2.43 -18.73
N LEU A 108 -3.92 -2.43 -17.47
CA LEU A 108 -3.14 -1.93 -16.34
C LEU A 108 -2.53 -3.09 -15.55
N LYS A 109 -1.23 -2.99 -15.23
CA LYS A 109 -0.58 -3.87 -14.25
C LYS A 109 -0.85 -3.37 -12.84
N PHE A 110 -2.07 -3.60 -12.39
CA PHE A 110 -2.56 -3.22 -11.08
C PHE A 110 -3.07 -4.46 -10.33
N LEU A 111 -2.48 -4.74 -9.16
CA LEU A 111 -2.85 -5.84 -8.28
C LEU A 111 -3.37 -5.30 -6.96
N ILE A 112 -4.52 -5.81 -6.52
CA ILE A 112 -5.07 -5.55 -5.20
C ILE A 112 -4.99 -6.84 -4.39
N VAL A 113 -4.38 -6.76 -3.22
CA VAL A 113 -4.36 -7.82 -2.21
C VAL A 113 -5.29 -7.39 -1.09
N LEU A 114 -6.46 -8.02 -1.04
CA LEU A 114 -7.38 -7.89 0.08
C LEU A 114 -6.90 -8.79 1.22
N ASN A 115 -6.43 -8.19 2.31
CA ASN A 115 -6.16 -8.86 3.57
C ASN A 115 -7.46 -8.88 4.38
N ASP A 116 -8.31 -9.86 4.07
CA ASP A 116 -9.55 -10.10 4.81
C ASP A 116 -9.24 -10.91 6.06
N ASN A 117 -9.38 -10.26 7.21
CA ASN A 117 -9.25 -10.93 8.50
C ASN A 117 -10.49 -10.70 9.38
N GLU A 118 -11.57 -10.13 8.85
CA GLU A 118 -12.82 -9.77 9.55
C GLU A 118 -12.66 -8.76 10.70
N HIS A 119 -11.54 -8.03 10.77
CA HIS A 119 -11.23 -7.11 11.87
C HIS A 119 -10.84 -5.71 11.38
N GLY A 120 -11.57 -4.71 11.86
CA GLY A 120 -11.09 -3.32 11.98
C GLY A 120 -10.45 -3.06 13.35
N ILE A 121 -10.53 -1.81 13.84
CA ILE A 121 -10.24 -1.52 15.27
C ILE A 121 -11.32 -2.17 16.17
N GLY A 122 -12.54 -2.32 15.66
CA GLY A 122 -13.59 -3.22 16.18
C GLY A 122 -13.95 -4.30 15.15
N PRO A 123 -14.99 -5.12 15.38
CA PRO A 123 -15.45 -6.09 14.37
C PRO A 123 -15.72 -5.41 13.03
N ALA A 124 -15.40 -6.08 11.92
CA ALA A 124 -15.76 -5.56 10.61
C ALA A 124 -17.30 -5.42 10.51
N THR A 125 -17.78 -4.23 10.18
CA THR A 125 -19.21 -3.95 9.98
C THR A 125 -19.49 -3.74 8.50
N GLY A 126 -20.56 -4.28 7.94
CA GLY A 126 -20.91 -4.07 6.52
C GLY A 126 -20.28 -5.07 5.54
N ALA A 127 -19.76 -6.19 6.04
CA ALA A 127 -19.49 -7.40 5.25
C ALA A 127 -20.80 -8.12 4.88
#